data_AF-A0A124IHE4-F1
#
_entry.id   AF-A0A124IHE4-F1
#
_cell.length_a   1.000
_cell.length_b   1.000
_cell.length_c   1.000
_cell.angle_alpha   90.00
_cell.angle_beta   90.00
_cell.angle_gamma   90.00
#
_symmetry.space_group_name_H-M   'P 1'
#
loop_
_entity.id
_entity.type
_entity.pdbx_description
1 polymer ?
#
loop_
_entity_poly.entity_id
_entity_poly.type
_entity_poly.pdbx_seq_one_letter_code
_entity_poly.pdbx_strand_id
1 'polypeptide(L)' 'MPVISSVIDSGLKVLVQTGMDDDGLPVVRSRNFSRVKPEATDEAIYNVGDQLGQLQQYPVTAIRKVTESDLIFE' A
#
# COMPACT_ATOMS: atom_id res chain seq x y z
N MET A 1 0.28 24.24 22.09
CA MET A 1 1.01 24.10 20.82
C MET A 1 0.43 22.91 20.08
N PRO A 2 -0.16 23.09 18.88
CA PRO A 2 -0.66 22.00 18.06
C PRO A 2 0.51 21.24 17.38
N VAL A 3 0.31 19.95 17.12
CA VAL A 3 1.24 19.13 16.32
C VAL A 3 0.64 19.00 14.93
N ILE A 4 1.41 19.37 13.90
CA ILE A 4 1.02 19.17 12.50
C ILE A 4 1.78 17.97 11.92
N SER A 5 1.11 17.24 11.03
CA SER A 5 1.70 16.12 10.27
C SER A 5 1.88 16.53 8.82
N SER A 6 3.12 16.46 8.32
CA SER A 6 3.45 16.70 6.92
C SER A 6 3.97 15.42 6.29
N VAL A 7 3.29 14.90 5.27
CA VAL A 7 3.71 13.67 4.58
C VAL A 7 4.93 13.96 3.70
N ILE A 8 6.00 13.19 3.89
CA ILE A 8 7.28 13.35 3.18
C ILE A 8 7.49 12.29 2.10
N ASP A 9 6.98 11.08 2.31
CA ASP A 9 7.04 10.00 1.32
C ASP A 9 5.73 9.20 1.33
N SER A 10 5.42 8.61 0.18
CA SER A 10 4.30 7.68 0.05
C SER A 10 4.65 6.50 -0.85
N GLY A 11 4.07 5.35 -0.51
CA GLY A 11 4.20 4.11 -1.26
C GLY A 11 2.88 3.37 -1.33
N LEU A 12 2.72 2.58 -2.38
CA LEU A 12 1.62 1.64 -2.57
C LEU A 12 2.13 0.22 -2.35
N LYS A 13 1.40 -0.57 -1.57
CA LYS A 13 1.69 -1.98 -1.33
C LYS A 13 0.47 -2.82 -1.65
N VAL A 14 0.59 -3.72 -2.63
CA VAL A 14 -0.46 -4.65 -3.02
C VAL A 14 -0.08 -6.03 -2.48
N LEU A 15 -0.94 -6.59 -1.64
CA LEU A 15 -0.78 -7.92 -1.05
C LEU A 15 -1.54 -8.94 -1.89
N VAL A 16 -0.87 -10.03 -2.25
CA VAL A 16 -1.38 -11.03 -3.18
C VAL A 16 -1.18 -12.42 -2.59
N GLN A 17 -2.19 -13.28 -2.70
CA GLN A 17 -2.09 -14.65 -2.21
C GLN A 17 -1.55 -15.56 -3.31
N THR A 18 -0.38 -16.15 -3.11
CA THR A 18 0.29 -16.97 -4.12
C THR A 18 0.10 -18.48 -3.93
N GLY A 19 -0.54 -18.91 -2.83
CA GLY A 19 -0.78 -20.31 -2.53
C GLY A 19 -1.13 -20.52 -1.05
N MET A 20 -1.04 -21.78 -0.62
CA MET A 20 -1.07 -22.17 0.79
C MET A 20 0.26 -22.85 1.13
N ASP A 21 0.72 -22.73 2.37
CA ASP A 21 1.89 -23.46 2.87
C ASP A 21 1.51 -24.88 3.33
N ASP A 22 2.49 -25.63 3.83
CA ASP A 22 2.32 -27.02 4.28
C ASP A 22 1.38 -27.14 5.50
N ASP A 23 1.16 -26.04 6.24
CA ASP A 23 0.25 -25.94 7.38
C ASP A 23 -1.15 -25.44 6.98
N GLY A 24 -1.38 -25.18 5.68
CA GLY A 24 -2.65 -24.70 5.15
C GLY A 24 -2.90 -23.20 5.33
N LEU A 25 -1.88 -22.43 5.70
CA LEU A 25 -1.98 -20.97 5.82
C LEU A 25 -1.75 -20.30 4.46
N PRO A 26 -2.51 -19.24 4.11
CA PRO A 26 -2.34 -18.55 2.85
C PRO A 26 -0.99 -17.84 2.78
N VAL A 27 -0.19 -18.16 1.77
CA VAL A 27 1.09 -17.50 1.49
C VAL A 27 0.81 -16.16 0.80
N VAL A 28 0.98 -15.08 1.55
CA VAL A 28 0.80 -13.71 1.05
C VAL A 28 2.14 -13.10 0.68
N ARG A 29 2.27 -12.61 -0.55
CA ARG A 29 3.41 -11.79 -0.99
C ARG A 29 3.00 -10.34 -1.17
N SER A 30 3.94 -9.43 -0.96
CA SER A 30 3.72 -8.02 -1.23
C SER A 30 4.44 -7.53 -2.47
N ARG A 31 3.73 -6.79 -3.30
CA ARG A 31 4.28 -5.99 -4.40
C ARG A 31 4.32 -4.55 -3.94
N ASN A 32 5.52 -3.98 -3.89
CA ASN A 32 5.75 -2.64 -3.37
C ASN A 32 6.06 -1.69 -4.53
N PHE A 33 5.35 -0.56 -4.56
CA PHE A 33 5.53 0.53 -5.49
C PHE A 33 5.91 1.77 -4.68
N SER A 34 7.20 2.10 -4.68
CA SER A 34 7.75 3.26 -3.97
C SER A 34 7.62 4.53 -4.81
N ARG A 35 7.83 5.69 -4.18
CA ARG A 35 7.78 7.02 -4.82
C ARG A 35 6.40 7.34 -5.39
N VAL A 36 5.36 7.00 -4.64
CA VAL A 36 4.02 7.53 -4.88
C VAL A 36 4.02 8.97 -4.38
N LYS A 37 3.39 9.84 -5.16
CA LYS A 37 3.21 11.25 -4.81
C LYS A 37 2.58 11.39 -3.42
N PRO A 38 3.18 12.13 -2.47
CA PRO A 38 2.60 12.37 -1.14
C PRO A 38 1.18 12.94 -1.20
N GLU A 39 0.89 13.74 -2.23
CA GLU A 39 -0.41 14.35 -2.51
C GLU A 39 -1.45 13.38 -3.09
N ALA A 40 -1.07 12.11 -3.35
CA ALA A 40 -2.00 11.12 -3.88
C ALA A 40 -3.09 10.78 -2.86
N THR A 41 -4.35 10.91 -3.28
CA THR A 41 -5.51 10.57 -2.47
C THR A 41 -5.59 9.06 -2.25
N ASP A 42 -6.23 8.66 -1.14
CA ASP A 42 -6.40 7.25 -0.80
C ASP A 42 -7.22 6.51 -1.88
N GLU A 43 -8.21 7.20 -2.46
CA GLU A 43 -9.02 6.70 -3.57
C GLU A 43 -8.17 6.46 -4.82
N ALA A 44 -7.29 7.40 -5.20
CA ALA A 44 -6.42 7.24 -6.36
C ALA A 44 -5.46 6.05 -6.18
N ILE A 45 -4.90 5.89 -4.98
CA ILE A 45 -4.01 4.77 -4.65
C ILE A 45 -4.77 3.44 -4.68
N TYR A 46 -5.98 3.40 -4.16
CA TYR A 46 -6.83 2.22 -4.20
C TYR A 46 -7.16 1.81 -5.64
N ASN A 47 -7.66 2.75 -6.45
CA ASN A 47 -8.06 2.48 -7.83
C ASN A 47 -6.89 1.97 -8.67
N VAL A 48 -5.70 2.57 -8.54
CA VAL A 48 -4.50 2.10 -9.22
C VAL A 48 -4.09 0.71 -8.72
N GLY A 49 -4.10 0.48 -7.40
CA GLY A 49 -3.81 -0.82 -6.82
C GLY A 49 -4.76 -1.93 -7.28
N ASP A 50 -6.04 -1.61 -7.43
CA ASP A 50 -7.07 -2.54 -7.91
C ASP A 50 -6.85 -2.89 -9.38
N GLN A 51 -6.64 -1.89 -10.24
CA GLN A 51 -6.34 -2.12 -11.66
C GLN A 51 -5.06 -2.93 -11.86
N LEU A 52 -4.00 -2.64 -11.09
CA LEU A 52 -2.77 -3.45 -11.09
C LEU A 52 -3.04 -4.89 -10.61
N GLY A 53 -3.96 -5.04 -9.67
CA GLY A 53 -4.47 -6.31 -9.17
C GLY A 53 -5.20 -7.16 -10.20
N GLN A 54 -5.95 -6.53 -11.10
CA GLN A 54 -6.68 -7.22 -12.17
C GLN A 54 -5.76 -7.74 -13.28
N LEU A 55 -4.57 -7.15 -13.46
CA LEU A 55 -3.60 -7.54 -14.49
C LEU A 55 -2.66 -8.67 -14.07
N GLN A 56 -2.66 -9.04 -12.79
CA GLN A 56 -1.80 -10.09 -12.25
C GLN A 56 -2.55 -11.41 -12.11
N GLN A 57 -1.77 -12.51 -12.11
CA GLN A 57 -2.32 -13.88 -12.02
C GLN A 57 -2.91 -14.23 -10.65
N TYR A 58 -2.41 -13.60 -9.59
CA TYR A 58 -2.77 -13.95 -8.21
C TYR A 58 -3.83 -12.99 -7.66
N PRO A 59 -4.79 -13.47 -6.85
CA PRO A 59 -5.80 -12.59 -6.27
C PRO A 59 -5.18 -11.59 -5.29
N VAL A 60 -5.67 -10.35 -5.35
CA VAL A 60 -5.32 -9.32 -4.36
C VAL A 60 -6.08 -9.56 -3.07
N THR A 61 -5.36 -9.62 -1.96
CA THR A 61 -5.91 -9.75 -0.61
C THR A 61 -6.11 -8.39 0.04
N ALA A 62 -5.20 -7.44 -0.19
CA ALA A 62 -5.29 -6.11 0.38
C ALA A 62 -4.46 -5.09 -0.42
N ILE A 63 -4.91 -3.84 -0.41
CA ILE A 63 -4.21 -2.68 -0.95
C ILE A 63 -3.89 -1.77 0.23
N ARG A 64 -2.63 -1.36 0.37
CA ARG A 64 -2.17 -0.50 1.46
C ARG A 64 -1.45 0.72 0.91
N LYS A 65 -1.83 1.89 1.42
CA LYS A 65 -1.02 3.10 1.36
C LYS A 65 -0.06 3.08 2.53
N VAL A 66 1.21 3.35 2.25
CA VAL A 66 2.25 3.58 3.26
C VAL A 66 2.65 5.03 3.13
N THR A 67 2.64 5.77 4.24
CA THR A 67 3.08 7.16 4.28
C THR A 67 4.07 7.34 5.39
N GLU A 68 5.12 8.09 5.10
CA GLU A 68 6.03 8.62 6.11
C GLU A 68 5.71 10.10 6.29
N SER A 69 5.63 10.56 7.54
CA SER A 69 5.27 11.94 7.86
C SER A 69 6.11 12.49 8.98
N ASP A 70 6.57 13.73 8.81
CA ASP A 70 7.21 14.49 9.88
C ASP A 70 6.15 15.10 10.79
N LEU A 71 6.42 15.05 12.09
CA LEU A 71 5.60 15.65 13.13
C LEU A 71 6.31 16.90 13.65
N ILE A 72 5.76 18.06 13.36
CA ILE A 72 6.35 19.35 13.70
C ILE A 72 5.48 20.04 14.75
N PHE A 73 6.15 20.58 15.77
CA PHE A 73 5.53 21.47 16.75
C PHE A 73 5.62 22.90 16.24
N GLU A 74 4.48 23.60 16.23
CA GLU A 74 4.41 25.05 16.01
C GLU A 74 4.19 25.80 17.35
#